data_AF-A0A519VQ54-F1
#
_entry.id   AF-A0A519VQ54-F1
#
_cell.length_a   1.000
_cell.length_b   1.000
_cell.length_c   1.000
_cell.angle_alpha   90.00
_cell.angle_beta   90.00
_cell.angle_gamma   90.00
#
_symmetry.space_group_name_H-M   'P 1'
#
loop_
_entity.id
_entity.type
_entity.pdbx_description
1 polymer ?
#
loop_
_entity_poly.entity_id
_entity_poly.type
_entity_poly.pdbx_seq_one_letter_code
_entity_poly.pdbx_strand_id
1 'polypeptide(L)'
;MPTTTTSALNKGLLRRLGLLALGLLTSAAAHAADYYWVGGSGSWDDLNHWATSSGGSTTYGQVPQSTDDVHFDGQSFTASNQAVSIGATVTCHTLDWTGAPMLTAWLLA
;
A
#
# COMPACT_ATOMS: atom_id res chain seq x y z
N MET A 1 -66.20 22.58 -3.25
CA MET A 1 -65.59 21.47 -2.50
C MET A 1 -64.08 21.58 -2.63
N PRO A 2 -63.29 21.64 -1.54
CA PRO A 2 -61.84 21.70 -1.63
C PRO A 2 -61.25 20.29 -1.41
N THR A 3 -60.37 19.81 -2.30
CA THR A 3 -59.49 18.67 -1.96
C THR A 3 -58.15 18.73 -2.70
N THR A 4 -57.14 19.13 -1.93
CA THR A 4 -55.81 18.49 -1.81
C THR A 4 -55.02 18.19 -3.09
N THR A 5 -54.29 19.19 -3.57
CA THR A 5 -53.04 19.02 -4.33
C THR A 5 -51.85 19.06 -3.38
N THR A 6 -51.67 18.01 -2.59
CA THR A 6 -50.44 17.82 -1.81
C THR A 6 -49.90 16.43 -2.09
N SER A 7 -48.66 16.34 -2.59
CA SER A 7 -47.67 15.29 -2.26
C SER A 7 -46.80 14.80 -3.43
N ALA A 8 -47.12 15.11 -4.70
CA ALA A 8 -46.29 14.66 -5.82
C ALA A 8 -44.87 15.26 -5.81
N LEU A 9 -44.73 16.50 -5.32
CA LEU A 9 -43.46 17.21 -5.18
C LEU A 9 -42.49 16.61 -4.13
N ASN A 10 -42.93 15.69 -3.26
CA ASN A 10 -42.12 15.27 -2.09
C ASN A 10 -41.42 13.90 -2.26
N LYS A 11 -42.04 12.93 -2.94
CA LYS A 11 -41.50 11.55 -3.01
C LYS A 11 -40.27 11.41 -3.93
N GLY A 12 -40.24 12.17 -5.03
CA GLY A 12 -39.12 12.18 -5.97
C GLY A 12 -37.90 12.94 -5.44
N LEU A 13 -38.14 14.05 -4.72
CA LEU A 13 -37.09 14.85 -4.10
C LEU A 13 -36.44 14.12 -2.92
N LEU A 14 -37.24 13.46 -2.07
CA LEU A 14 -36.76 12.61 -0.97
C LEU A 14 -35.95 11.41 -1.47
N ARG A 15 -36.35 10.76 -2.58
CA ARG A 15 -35.57 9.67 -3.21
C ARG A 15 -34.24 10.16 -3.76
N ARG A 16 -34.19 11.34 -4.38
CA ARG A 16 -32.97 11.94 -4.93
C ARG A 16 -32.00 12.39 -3.83
N LEU A 17 -32.51 12.99 -2.76
CA LEU A 17 -31.73 13.33 -1.56
C LEU A 17 -31.19 12.07 -0.85
N GLY A 18 -31.99 11.00 -0.77
CA GLY A 18 -31.56 9.73 -0.20
C GLY A 18 -30.46 9.03 -1.00
N LEU A 19 -30.53 9.06 -2.35
CA LEU A 19 -29.50 8.50 -3.24
C LEU A 19 -28.18 9.29 -3.17
N LEU A 20 -28.25 10.62 -3.07
CA LEU A 20 -27.08 11.49 -2.89
C LEU A 20 -26.43 11.30 -1.50
N ALA A 21 -27.23 11.15 -0.45
CA ALA A 21 -26.73 10.89 0.90
C ALA A 21 -26.14 9.48 1.08
N LEU A 22 -26.69 8.47 0.38
CA LEU A 22 -26.20 7.09 0.43
C LEU A 22 -24.85 6.91 -0.30
N GLY A 23 -24.56 7.73 -1.31
CA GLY A 23 -23.26 7.76 -1.99
C GLY A 23 -22.18 8.54 -1.20
N LEU A 24 -22.56 9.32 -0.19
CA LEU A 24 -21.63 10.19 0.56
C LEU A 24 -20.98 9.50 1.78
N LEU A 25 -21.38 8.27 2.10
CA LEU A 25 -20.93 7.56 3.31
C LEU A 25 -19.93 6.42 3.03
N THR A 26 -19.45 6.25 1.80
CA THR A 26 -18.37 5.30 1.49
C THR A 26 -17.04 6.04 1.55
N SER A 27 -16.58 6.39 2.75
CA SER A 27 -15.18 6.80 2.91
C SER A 27 -14.30 5.61 2.55
N ALA A 28 -13.64 5.65 1.40
CA ALA A 28 -12.59 4.70 1.08
C ALA A 28 -11.50 4.88 2.13
N ALA A 29 -11.29 3.87 2.99
CA ALA A 29 -10.14 3.87 3.87
C ALA A 29 -8.90 3.79 2.98
N ALA A 30 -8.13 4.88 2.90
CA ALA A 30 -6.81 4.84 2.31
C ALA A 30 -5.93 4.03 3.25
N HIS A 31 -5.54 2.82 2.82
CA HIS A 31 -4.61 2.00 3.56
C HIS A 31 -3.20 2.26 3.03
N ALA A 32 -2.24 2.41 3.94
CA ALA A 32 -0.83 2.29 3.62
C ALA A 32 -0.58 0.94 2.94
N ALA A 33 0.19 0.92 1.85
CA ALA A 33 0.56 -0.34 1.22
C ALA A 33 1.87 -0.86 1.82
N ASP A 34 1.95 -2.19 1.97
CA ASP A 34 3.17 -2.88 2.36
C ASP A 34 4.00 -3.21 1.11
N TYR A 35 5.26 -2.78 1.11
CA TYR A 35 6.23 -3.02 0.05
C TYR A 35 7.32 -3.95 0.55
N TYR A 36 7.48 -5.10 -0.11
CA TYR A 36 8.50 -6.08 0.22
C TYR A 36 9.59 -6.08 -0.83
N TRP A 37 10.84 -5.86 -0.41
CA TRP A 37 11.98 -6.02 -1.30
C TRP A 37 12.20 -7.51 -1.59
N VAL A 38 12.42 -7.90 -2.86
CA VAL A 38 12.71 -9.28 -3.28
C VAL A 38 13.84 -9.31 -4.31
N GLY A 39 14.46 -10.48 -4.55
CA GLY A 39 15.37 -10.66 -5.70
C GLY A 39 16.83 -10.23 -5.50
N GLY A 40 17.24 -9.84 -4.30
CA GLY A 40 18.64 -9.57 -3.97
C GLY A 40 19.09 -8.15 -4.24
N SER A 41 20.29 -7.94 -4.79
CA SER A 41 20.79 -6.59 -5.05
C SER A 41 20.03 -5.94 -6.20
N GLY A 42 19.79 -4.64 -6.10
CA GLY A 42 19.05 -3.89 -7.12
C GLY A 42 19.05 -2.40 -6.85
N SER A 43 18.41 -1.65 -7.74
CA SER A 43 18.17 -0.22 -7.55
C SER A 43 16.78 -0.01 -6.96
N TRP A 44 16.64 0.90 -6.01
CA TRP A 44 15.35 1.25 -5.39
C TRP A 44 14.24 1.53 -6.42
N ASP A 45 14.61 2.09 -7.57
CA ASP A 45 13.67 2.46 -8.64
C ASP A 45 13.29 1.28 -9.57
N ASP A 46 13.86 0.09 -9.36
CA ASP A 46 13.48 -1.12 -10.10
C ASP A 46 12.22 -1.76 -9.50
N LEU A 47 11.11 -1.54 -10.18
CA LEU A 47 9.78 -2.03 -9.79
C LEU A 47 9.70 -3.55 -9.69
N ASN A 48 10.61 -4.31 -10.30
CA ASN A 48 10.63 -5.76 -10.19
C ASN A 48 11.04 -6.24 -8.79
N HIS A 49 11.66 -5.37 -7.98
CA HIS A 49 12.05 -5.70 -6.61
C HIS A 49 10.95 -5.39 -5.58
N TRP A 50 9.85 -4.72 -5.95
CA TRP A 50 8.81 -4.29 -5.01
C TRP A 50 7.57 -5.18 -5.06
N ALA A 51 7.55 -6.23 -4.22
CA ALA A 51 6.46 -7.18 -4.13
C ALA A 51 5.35 -6.76 -3.16
N THR A 52 4.13 -7.25 -3.40
CA THR A 52 2.96 -7.05 -2.52
C THR A 52 2.96 -7.93 -1.28
N SER A 53 3.92 -8.86 -1.16
CA SER A 53 4.07 -9.80 -0.05
C SER A 53 5.50 -10.32 0.04
N SER A 54 5.95 -10.72 1.23
CA SER A 54 7.27 -11.34 1.46
C SER A 54 7.53 -12.50 0.49
N GLY A 55 8.64 -12.44 -0.27
CA GLY A 55 9.03 -13.44 -1.27
C GLY A 55 8.06 -13.59 -2.46
N GLY A 56 7.08 -12.69 -2.61
CA GLY A 56 6.09 -12.73 -3.67
C GLY A 56 6.63 -12.32 -5.04
N SER A 57 5.90 -12.68 -6.09
CA SER A 57 6.22 -12.28 -7.48
C SER A 57 5.28 -11.22 -8.06
N THR A 58 4.18 -10.91 -7.37
CA THR A 58 3.29 -9.81 -7.75
C THR A 58 3.92 -8.50 -7.28
N THR A 59 4.17 -7.59 -8.22
CA THR A 59 4.86 -6.33 -7.94
C THR A 59 3.97 -5.12 -8.12
N TYR A 60 4.37 -4.01 -7.49
CA TYR A 60 3.75 -2.72 -7.69
C TYR A 60 4.25 -2.04 -8.97
N GLY A 61 3.41 -1.17 -9.55
CA GLY A 61 3.76 -0.34 -10.70
C GLY A 61 4.43 0.99 -10.35
N GLN A 62 4.79 1.19 -9.09
CA GLN A 62 5.40 2.41 -8.55
C GLN A 62 6.29 2.07 -7.35
N VAL A 63 7.22 2.96 -7.01
CA VAL A 63 8.06 2.84 -5.81
C VAL A 63 7.28 3.26 -4.55
N PRO A 64 7.70 2.80 -3.35
CA PRO A 64 7.09 3.22 -2.09
C PRO A 64 6.99 4.74 -1.97
N GLN A 65 5.88 5.23 -1.40
CA GLN A 65 5.63 6.64 -1.12
C GLN A 65 5.64 6.92 0.39
N SER A 66 5.53 8.18 0.78
CA SER A 66 5.63 8.63 2.18
C SER A 66 4.60 8.02 3.15
N THR A 67 3.56 7.37 2.65
CA THR A 67 2.55 6.68 3.48
C THR A 67 2.72 5.17 3.50
N ASP A 68 3.67 4.62 2.75
CA ASP A 68 3.82 3.19 2.57
C ASP A 68 4.89 2.60 3.49
N ASP A 69 4.68 1.37 3.92
CA ASP A 69 5.59 0.65 4.81
C ASP A 69 6.50 -0.26 3.99
N VAL A 70 7.81 -0.12 4.21
CA VAL A 70 8.84 -0.85 3.46
C VAL A 70 9.46 -1.92 4.34
N HIS A 71 9.50 -3.15 3.83
CA HIS A 71 9.96 -4.33 4.53
C HIS A 71 11.16 -4.98 3.82
N PHE A 72 12.26 -5.09 4.56
CA PHE A 72 13.42 -5.91 4.22
C PHE A 72 13.47 -7.11 5.16
N ASP A 73 13.33 -8.32 4.60
CA ASP A 73 13.21 -9.55 5.38
C ASP A 73 14.06 -10.72 4.83
N GLY A 74 13.85 -11.92 5.40
CA GLY A 74 14.51 -13.17 5.01
C GLY A 74 14.38 -13.57 3.54
N GLN A 75 13.42 -13.01 2.80
CA GLN A 75 13.22 -13.25 1.36
C GLN A 75 13.75 -12.10 0.49
N SER A 76 14.23 -11.02 1.09
CA SER A 76 14.76 -9.87 0.35
C SER A 76 16.10 -10.11 -0.31
N PHE A 77 16.97 -10.88 0.35
CA PHE A 77 18.35 -11.12 -0.10
C PHE A 77 18.64 -12.62 -0.24
N THR A 78 19.26 -13.00 -1.34
CA THR A 78 19.60 -14.39 -1.68
C THR A 78 21.06 -14.74 -1.36
N ALA A 79 21.89 -13.75 -1.03
CA ALA A 79 23.30 -13.92 -0.73
C ALA A 79 23.82 -12.85 0.23
N SER A 80 24.98 -13.11 0.85
CA SER A 80 25.71 -12.11 1.63
C SER A 80 26.18 -10.94 0.76
N ASN A 81 26.37 -9.77 1.38
CA ASN A 81 26.88 -8.55 0.73
C ASN A 81 26.01 -8.01 -0.41
N GLN A 82 24.72 -8.35 -0.43
CA GLN A 82 23.77 -7.72 -1.34
C GLN A 82 23.33 -6.35 -0.82
N ALA A 83 23.00 -5.44 -1.73
CA ALA A 83 22.67 -4.06 -1.39
C ALA A 83 21.58 -3.49 -2.29
N VAL A 84 20.82 -2.55 -1.74
CA VAL A 84 19.89 -1.70 -2.49
C VAL A 84 20.56 -0.36 -2.77
N SER A 85 20.58 0.03 -4.04
CA SER A 85 21.17 1.28 -4.50
C SER A 85 20.10 2.36 -4.63
N ILE A 86 20.31 3.50 -3.95
CA ILE A 86 19.41 4.65 -3.98
C ILE A 86 20.13 5.80 -4.68
N GLY A 87 19.60 6.25 -5.83
CA GLY A 87 20.21 7.30 -6.65
C GLY A 87 19.70 8.71 -6.39
N ALA A 88 18.56 8.84 -5.70
CA ALA A 88 17.89 10.10 -5.39
C ALA A 88 17.20 10.02 -4.02
N THR A 89 16.61 11.12 -3.57
CA THR A 89 15.80 11.10 -2.34
C THR A 89 14.60 10.16 -2.52
N VAL A 90 14.45 9.22 -1.58
CA VAL A 90 13.31 8.30 -1.50
C VAL A 90 12.49 8.60 -0.26
N THR A 91 11.22 8.20 -0.26
CA THR A 91 10.30 8.43 0.86
C THR A 91 9.54 7.14 1.19
N CYS A 92 9.38 6.87 2.47
CA CYS A 92 8.55 5.81 3.02
C CYS A 92 7.99 6.27 4.37
N HIS A 93 6.90 5.66 4.82
CA HIS A 93 6.39 5.86 6.17
C HIS A 93 7.29 5.14 7.19
N THR A 94 7.50 3.84 6.99
CA THR A 94 8.46 3.05 7.77
C THR A 94 9.42 2.29 6.86
N LEU A 95 10.58 1.98 7.42
CA LEU A 95 11.62 1.18 6.79
C LEU A 95 12.06 0.11 7.80
N ASP A 96 11.45 -1.06 7.70
CA ASP A 96 11.63 -2.18 8.61
C ASP A 96 12.70 -3.15 8.09
N TRP A 97 13.65 -3.49 8.95
CA TRP A 97 14.70 -4.48 8.73
C TRP A 97 14.69 -5.59 9.78
N THR A 98 13.70 -5.62 10.67
CA THR A 98 13.65 -6.57 11.78
C THR A 98 13.51 -8.02 11.31
N GLY A 99 12.93 -8.24 10.14
CA GLY A 99 12.85 -9.56 9.50
C GLY A 99 14.10 -9.95 8.71
N ALA A 100 15.05 -9.04 8.48
CA ALA A 100 16.24 -9.32 7.68
C ALA A 100 17.19 -10.25 8.45
N PRO A 101 17.81 -11.25 7.79
CA PRO A 101 18.68 -12.19 8.46
C PRO A 101 19.95 -11.46 8.92
N MET A 102 20.11 -11.27 10.24
CA MET A 102 21.40 -10.88 10.81
C MET A 102 22.40 -11.99 10.49
N LEU A 103 23.51 -11.62 9.83
CA LEU A 103 24.67 -12.47 9.62
C LEU A 103 25.09 -13.10 10.96
N THR A 104 24.69 -14.34 11.21
CA THR A 104 25.13 -15.13 12.37
C THR A 104 26.50 -15.74 12.04
N ALA A 105 27.48 -14.88 11.75
CA ALA A 105 28.85 -15.28 11.44
C ALA A 105 29.77 -15.37 12.68
N TRP A 106 29.22 -15.29 13.90
CA TRP A 106 30.01 -15.25 15.14
C TRP A 106 29.85 -16.49 16.05
N LEU A 107 29.27 -17.61 15.58
CA LEU A 107 29.18 -18.84 16.40
C LEU A 107 29.99 -20.04 15.86
N LEU A 108 30.91 -19.84 14.91
CA LEU A 108 31.85 -20.89 14.50
C LEU A 108 33.23 -20.30 14.23
N ALA A 109 33.93 -19.90 15.30
CA ALA A 109 35.38 -19.74 15.34
C ALA A 109 35.89 -20.10 16.74
#